data_AF-A0A5A5RA69-F1
#
_entry.id   AF-A0A5A5RA69-F1
#
_cell.length_a   1.000
_cell.length_b   1.000
_cell.length_c   1.000
_cell.angle_alpha   90.00
_cell.angle_beta   90.00
_cell.angle_gamma   90.00
#
_symmetry.space_group_name_H-M   'P 1'
#
loop_
_entity.id
_entity.type
_entity.pdbx_description
1 polymer ?
#
loop_
_entity_poly.entity_id
_entity_poly.type
_entity_poly.pdbx_seq_one_letter_code
_entity_poly.pdbx_strand_id
1 'polypeptide(L)'
;MLSQWECLLKNLGQWQGSFTRLSPQGDLLEDTPTLVSLQGINNNRSIRQLVRRLYSDRVPEDLILEYSSLNQGILFSQTGAFGQGSLYFSSFSSQFGAEFGLISGERRLRIVQLFNERCEFDRLTLIREKLADSSSPERPMLTVEQLLGQWRGQAVTTGRDFYNSPAYSTHVSIERQGDNYLSQTLTFGDNQITSSARIEGQRLLFENSPMPIQILLLPDGASCNTPLKITAGHPFVLEVGWLLSPTQRQRLIRSYNEKGEWTGITLVTEEKENY
;
A
#
# COMPACT_ATOMS: atom_id res chain seq x y z
N MET A 1 23.79 -3.02 2.00
CA MET A 1 22.35 -2.89 1.66
C MET A 1 22.18 -3.33 0.22
N LEU A 2 21.03 -3.91 -0.12
CA LEU A 2 20.70 -4.28 -1.48
C LEU A 2 20.44 -3.03 -2.33
N SER A 3 20.84 -3.08 -3.59
CA SER A 3 20.44 -2.13 -4.62
C SER A 3 18.95 -2.24 -4.93
N GLN A 4 18.38 -1.19 -5.54
CA GLN A 4 16.97 -1.20 -5.95
C GLN A 4 16.62 -2.36 -6.89
N TRP A 5 17.56 -2.73 -7.78
CA TRP A 5 17.39 -3.88 -8.67
C TRP A 5 17.36 -5.20 -7.89
N GLU A 6 18.27 -5.41 -6.94
CA GLU A 6 18.26 -6.60 -6.08
C GLU A 6 17.01 -6.69 -5.21
N CYS A 7 16.47 -5.55 -4.74
CA CYS A 7 15.19 -5.52 -4.04
C CYS A 7 14.02 -5.92 -4.96
N LEU A 8 14.00 -5.46 -6.21
CA LEU A 8 13.03 -5.90 -7.21
C LEU A 8 13.12 -7.42 -7.45
N LEU A 9 14.33 -7.99 -7.53
CA LEU A 9 14.52 -9.43 -7.75
C LEU A 9 13.90 -10.30 -6.66
N LYS A 10 13.56 -9.75 -5.48
CA LYS A 10 12.77 -10.47 -4.45
C LYS A 10 11.33 -10.76 -4.88
N ASN A 11 10.83 -10.09 -5.92
CA ASN A 11 9.48 -10.28 -6.46
C ASN A 11 9.43 -11.30 -7.61
N LEU A 12 10.56 -11.91 -7.98
CA LEU A 12 10.60 -12.98 -8.98
C LEU A 12 9.69 -14.14 -8.58
N GLY A 13 9.10 -14.79 -9.57
CA GLY A 13 8.20 -15.93 -9.38
C GLY A 13 6.91 -15.78 -10.17
N GLN A 14 6.11 -16.83 -10.12
CA GLN A 14 4.77 -16.86 -10.69
C GLN A 14 3.75 -16.68 -9.58
N TRP A 15 2.98 -15.61 -9.68
CA TRP A 15 2.04 -15.15 -8.69
C TRP A 15 0.61 -15.32 -9.22
N GLN A 16 -0.21 -16.09 -8.51
CA GLN A 16 -1.61 -16.31 -8.82
C GLN A 16 -2.48 -15.54 -7.84
N GLY A 17 -3.56 -14.95 -8.33
CA GLY A 17 -4.41 -14.08 -7.53
C GLY A 17 -5.56 -13.50 -8.33
N SER A 18 -6.03 -12.33 -7.92
CA SER A 18 -7.02 -11.56 -8.68
C SER A 18 -6.76 -10.07 -8.58
N PHE A 19 -7.26 -9.31 -9.56
CA PHE A 19 -7.33 -7.86 -9.51
C PHE A 19 -8.77 -7.49 -9.13
N THR A 20 -8.97 -7.11 -7.88
CA THR A 20 -10.28 -6.75 -7.32
C THR A 20 -10.43 -5.23 -7.30
N ARG A 21 -11.30 -4.68 -8.14
CA ARG A 21 -11.59 -3.24 -8.16
C ARG A 21 -12.71 -2.93 -7.18
N LEU A 22 -12.47 -1.94 -6.32
CA LEU A 22 -13.41 -1.49 -5.30
C LEU A 22 -13.74 -0.01 -5.46
N SER A 23 -14.96 0.36 -5.07
CA SER A 23 -15.42 1.75 -4.98
C SER A 23 -14.65 2.53 -3.91
N PRO A 24 -14.78 3.87 -3.84
CA PRO A 24 -14.25 4.67 -2.74
C PRO A 24 -14.74 4.24 -1.35
N GLN A 25 -15.87 3.54 -1.29
CA GLN A 25 -16.49 3.04 -0.07
C GLN A 25 -16.08 1.59 0.28
N GLY A 26 -15.35 0.92 -0.63
CA GLY A 26 -14.92 -0.48 -0.46
C GLY A 26 -15.87 -1.50 -1.09
N ASP A 27 -16.88 -1.08 -1.85
CA ASP A 27 -17.81 -1.99 -2.52
C ASP A 27 -17.16 -2.65 -3.73
N LEU A 28 -17.44 -3.95 -3.94
CA LEU A 28 -16.92 -4.69 -5.08
C LEU A 28 -17.51 -4.17 -6.40
N LEU A 29 -16.64 -3.78 -7.33
CA LEU A 29 -17.01 -3.38 -8.69
C LEU A 29 -16.73 -4.50 -9.70
N GLU A 30 -15.54 -5.10 -9.61
CA GLU A 30 -15.05 -6.10 -10.55
C GLU A 30 -13.99 -6.98 -9.86
N ASP A 31 -13.96 -8.27 -10.15
CA ASP A 31 -12.88 -9.16 -9.75
C ASP A 31 -12.43 -10.00 -10.94
N THR A 32 -11.16 -9.87 -11.31
CA THR A 32 -10.59 -10.54 -12.48
C THR A 32 -9.44 -11.42 -12.03
N PRO A 33 -9.55 -12.76 -12.12
CA PRO A 33 -8.45 -13.66 -11.79
C PRO A 33 -7.22 -13.39 -12.68
N THR A 34 -6.03 -13.50 -12.09
CA THR A 34 -4.78 -13.16 -12.77
C THR A 34 -3.65 -14.15 -12.47
N LEU A 35 -2.75 -14.27 -13.44
CA LEU A 35 -1.43 -14.86 -13.26
C LEU A 35 -0.38 -13.81 -13.64
N VAL A 36 0.49 -13.46 -12.70
CA VAL A 36 1.58 -12.51 -12.90
C VAL A 36 2.91 -13.22 -12.72
N SER A 37 3.71 -13.28 -13.78
CA SER A 37 5.06 -13.86 -13.71
C SER A 37 6.11 -12.77 -13.82
N LEU A 38 7.11 -12.79 -12.94
CA LEU A 38 8.34 -12.03 -13.09
C LEU A 38 9.49 -13.03 -13.22
N GLN A 39 10.11 -13.07 -14.38
CA GLN A 39 11.23 -13.95 -14.67
C GLN A 39 12.50 -13.15 -14.90
N GLY A 40 13.56 -13.47 -14.15
CA GLY A 40 14.89 -12.96 -14.42
C GLY A 40 15.46 -13.60 -15.68
N ILE A 41 15.93 -12.78 -16.61
CA ILE A 41 16.62 -13.19 -17.83
C ILE A 41 18.00 -12.53 -17.89
N ASN A 42 18.88 -13.00 -18.77
CA ASN A 42 20.24 -12.46 -18.93
C ASN A 42 21.02 -12.40 -17.60
N ASN A 43 21.01 -13.50 -16.83
CA ASN A 43 21.60 -13.58 -15.49
C ASN A 43 21.03 -12.52 -14.53
N ASN A 44 19.70 -12.39 -14.49
CA ASN A 44 18.96 -11.43 -13.66
C ASN A 44 19.33 -9.95 -13.93
N ARG A 45 19.85 -9.62 -15.11
CA ARG A 45 20.09 -8.22 -15.52
C ARG A 45 18.89 -7.59 -16.21
N SER A 46 17.91 -8.40 -16.60
CA SER A 46 16.63 -7.95 -17.12
C SER A 46 15.52 -8.79 -16.52
N ILE A 47 14.31 -8.26 -16.49
CA ILE A 47 13.09 -8.98 -16.11
C ILE A 47 12.15 -9.03 -17.31
N ARG A 48 11.60 -10.22 -17.56
CA ARG A 48 10.40 -10.42 -18.36
C ARG A 48 9.22 -10.56 -17.42
N GLN A 49 8.29 -9.63 -17.51
CA GLN A 49 7.04 -9.63 -16.76
C GLN A 49 5.89 -10.02 -17.68
N LEU A 50 5.09 -10.99 -17.24
CA LEU A 50 3.81 -11.36 -17.85
C LEU A 50 2.70 -11.01 -16.86
N VAL A 51 1.69 -10.28 -17.31
CA VAL A 51 0.41 -10.09 -16.59
C VAL A 51 -0.68 -10.70 -17.46
N ARG A 52 -1.21 -11.86 -17.04
CA ARG A 52 -2.30 -12.55 -17.69
C ARG A 52 -3.59 -12.32 -16.93
N ARG A 53 -4.59 -11.74 -17.57
CA ARG A 53 -5.97 -11.63 -17.06
C ARG A 53 -6.79 -12.81 -17.58
N LEU A 54 -7.47 -13.49 -16.68
CA LEU A 54 -8.26 -14.67 -16.97
C LEU A 54 -9.73 -14.27 -16.89
N TYR A 55 -10.46 -14.55 -17.98
CA TYR A 55 -11.90 -14.32 -18.06
C TYR A 55 -12.59 -15.66 -18.28
N SER A 56 -13.83 -15.78 -17.80
CA SER A 56 -14.63 -17.00 -17.96
C SER A 56 -15.30 -17.08 -19.33
N ASP A 57 -15.51 -15.93 -19.97
CA ASP A 57 -16.33 -15.73 -21.18
C ASP A 57 -15.50 -15.37 -22.42
N ARG A 58 -14.20 -15.11 -22.27
CA ARG A 58 -13.31 -14.74 -23.38
C ARG A 58 -11.88 -15.24 -23.18
N VAL A 59 -11.10 -15.19 -24.27
CA VAL A 59 -9.70 -15.58 -24.25
C VAL A 59 -8.89 -14.73 -23.26
N PRO A 60 -7.90 -15.31 -22.57
CA PRO A 60 -7.02 -14.55 -21.69
C PRO A 60 -6.34 -13.38 -22.40
N GLU A 61 -6.18 -12.27 -21.69
CA GLU A 61 -5.45 -11.09 -22.16
C GLU A 61 -4.06 -11.06 -21.52
N ASP A 62 -3.02 -11.08 -22.34
CA ASP A 62 -1.62 -11.04 -21.91
C ASP A 62 -1.00 -9.66 -22.15
N LEU A 63 -0.37 -9.11 -21.11
CA LEU A 63 0.56 -8.00 -21.21
C LEU A 63 1.97 -8.50 -20.90
N ILE A 64 2.90 -8.32 -21.84
CA ILE A 64 4.31 -8.70 -21.68
C ILE A 64 5.15 -7.43 -21.67
N LEU A 65 6.00 -7.30 -20.65
CA LEU A 65 6.94 -6.20 -20.49
C LEU A 65 8.35 -6.77 -20.29
N GLU A 66 9.34 -6.16 -20.92
CA GLU A 66 10.75 -6.48 -20.68
C GLU A 66 11.50 -5.20 -20.34
N TYR A 67 12.28 -5.24 -19.25
CA TYR A 67 13.03 -4.09 -18.78
C TYR A 67 14.33 -4.50 -18.08
N SER A 68 15.33 -3.63 -18.19
CA SER A 68 16.65 -3.79 -17.58
C SER A 68 17.01 -2.62 -16.66
N SER A 69 16.03 -1.77 -16.36
CA SER A 69 16.14 -0.61 -15.49
C SER A 69 14.80 -0.29 -14.84
N LEU A 70 14.84 0.50 -13.77
CA LEU A 70 13.64 0.97 -13.07
C LEU A 70 13.25 2.35 -13.58
N ASN A 71 11.94 2.61 -13.66
CA ASN A 71 11.45 3.96 -13.91
C ASN A 71 11.73 4.86 -12.69
N GLN A 72 11.74 6.18 -12.86
CA GLN A 72 12.04 7.09 -11.76
C GLN A 72 10.96 7.12 -10.68
N GLY A 73 9.74 6.63 -10.96
CA GLY A 73 8.57 6.70 -10.09
C GLY A 73 8.43 5.55 -9.09
N ILE A 74 9.33 4.56 -9.13
CA ILE A 74 9.32 3.38 -8.27
C ILE A 74 10.50 3.36 -7.30
N LEU A 75 10.23 2.99 -6.05
CA LEU A 75 11.24 2.65 -5.05
C LEU A 75 10.87 1.33 -4.37
N PHE A 76 11.91 0.59 -3.99
CA PHE A 76 11.85 -0.65 -3.23
C PHE A 76 12.53 -0.47 -1.88
N SER A 77 11.87 -0.98 -0.84
CA SER A 77 12.49 -1.25 0.45
C SER A 77 13.37 -2.50 0.38
N GLN A 78 14.19 -2.69 1.40
CA GLN A 78 15.07 -3.86 1.53
C GLN A 78 14.30 -5.20 1.62
N THR A 79 13.01 -5.21 1.92
CA THR A 79 12.19 -6.44 1.95
C THR A 79 11.71 -6.88 0.58
N GLY A 80 11.79 -5.99 -0.43
CA GLY A 80 11.15 -6.18 -1.74
C GLY A 80 9.78 -5.51 -1.83
N ALA A 81 9.24 -4.96 -0.73
CA ALA A 81 8.06 -4.10 -0.79
C ALA A 81 8.38 -2.82 -1.55
N PHE A 82 7.42 -2.29 -2.31
CA PHE A 82 7.65 -1.19 -3.25
C PHE A 82 6.48 -0.21 -3.32
N GLY A 83 6.79 1.03 -3.72
CA GLY A 83 5.80 2.02 -4.09
C GLY A 83 6.13 2.62 -5.46
N GLN A 84 5.17 2.61 -6.38
CA GLN A 84 5.27 3.17 -7.73
C GLN A 84 4.16 4.20 -7.97
N GLY A 85 4.44 5.34 -8.57
CA GLY A 85 3.39 6.30 -8.92
C GLY A 85 3.91 7.61 -9.48
N SER A 86 3.02 8.61 -9.56
CA SER A 86 3.35 9.92 -10.10
C SER A 86 4.47 10.60 -9.29
N LEU A 87 5.47 11.16 -9.97
CA LEU A 87 6.55 11.94 -9.35
C LEU A 87 6.05 13.26 -8.76
N TYR A 88 5.01 13.81 -9.37
CA TYR A 88 4.42 15.09 -9.00
C TYR A 88 2.90 14.95 -8.99
N PHE A 89 2.27 15.60 -8.02
CA PHE A 89 0.85 15.90 -8.01
C PHE A 89 0.62 17.26 -8.69
N SER A 90 -0.40 17.33 -9.53
CA SER A 90 -0.88 18.58 -10.12
C SER A 90 -2.39 18.55 -10.21
N SER A 91 -3.05 19.62 -9.75
CA SER A 91 -4.50 19.80 -9.85
C SER A 91 -5.03 19.90 -11.29
N PHE A 92 -4.13 20.01 -12.27
CA PHE A 92 -4.45 20.05 -13.70
C PHE A 92 -4.15 18.73 -14.43
N SER A 93 -3.62 17.74 -13.72
CA SER A 93 -3.37 16.41 -14.30
C SER A 93 -4.68 15.62 -14.40
N SER A 94 -4.86 14.88 -15.49
CA SER A 94 -6.07 14.09 -15.72
C SER A 94 -6.14 12.83 -14.85
N GLN A 95 -5.00 12.34 -14.34
CA GLN A 95 -4.94 11.13 -13.51
C GLN A 95 -3.80 11.23 -12.50
N PHE A 96 -4.10 10.91 -11.24
CA PHE A 96 -3.13 10.79 -10.17
C PHE A 96 -3.35 9.49 -9.40
N GLY A 97 -2.26 8.86 -8.97
CA GLY A 97 -2.34 7.61 -8.23
C GLY A 97 -0.99 6.99 -7.94
N ALA A 98 -1.04 5.92 -7.17
CA ALA A 98 0.11 5.12 -6.82
C ALA A 98 -0.29 3.66 -6.62
N GLU A 99 0.64 2.78 -6.94
CA GLU A 99 0.62 1.37 -6.59
C GLU A 99 1.61 1.11 -5.45
N PHE A 100 1.18 0.26 -4.54
CA PHE A 100 1.98 -0.24 -3.42
C PHE A 100 2.02 -1.75 -3.50
N GLY A 101 3.16 -2.35 -3.18
CA GLY A 101 3.27 -3.80 -2.98
C GLY A 101 3.98 -4.11 -1.68
N LEU A 102 3.30 -4.87 -0.82
CA LEU A 102 3.87 -5.51 0.37
C LEU A 102 4.09 -6.99 0.07
N ILE A 103 5.20 -7.55 0.54
CA ILE A 103 5.58 -8.95 0.31
C ILE A 103 5.98 -9.61 1.63
N SER A 104 5.43 -10.79 1.89
CA SER A 104 5.69 -11.56 3.11
C SER A 104 5.59 -13.06 2.81
N GLY A 105 6.73 -13.74 2.86
CA GLY A 105 6.84 -15.15 2.50
C GLY A 105 6.37 -15.41 1.07
N GLU A 106 5.43 -16.34 0.93
CA GLU A 106 4.89 -16.78 -0.36
C GLU A 106 3.68 -15.94 -0.84
N ARG A 107 3.43 -14.81 -0.19
CA ARG A 107 2.29 -13.93 -0.45
C ARG A 107 2.75 -12.52 -0.69
N ARG A 108 2.00 -11.83 -1.54
CA ARG A 108 2.11 -10.38 -1.69
C ARG A 108 0.74 -9.75 -1.82
N LEU A 109 0.65 -8.54 -1.30
CA LEU A 109 -0.54 -7.71 -1.31
C LEU A 109 -0.17 -6.43 -2.05
N ARG A 110 -0.86 -6.14 -3.15
CA ARG A 110 -0.70 -4.88 -3.86
C ARG A 110 -1.99 -4.08 -3.85
N ILE A 111 -1.89 -2.76 -3.74
CA ILE A 111 -3.03 -1.86 -3.81
C ILE A 111 -2.67 -0.73 -4.75
N VAL A 112 -3.54 -0.49 -5.74
CA VAL A 112 -3.49 0.69 -6.61
C VAL A 112 -4.53 1.68 -6.12
N GLN A 113 -4.14 2.90 -5.79
CA GLN A 113 -5.03 4.00 -5.42
C GLN A 113 -5.12 4.98 -6.59
N LEU A 114 -6.34 5.35 -7.00
CA LEU A 114 -6.59 6.26 -8.12
C LEU A 114 -7.48 7.42 -7.70
N PHE A 115 -7.12 8.62 -8.18
CA PHE A 115 -7.85 9.86 -8.00
C PHE A 115 -8.35 10.37 -9.35
N ASN A 116 -9.53 10.97 -9.36
CA ASN A 116 -10.14 11.53 -10.56
C ASN A 116 -9.58 12.94 -10.87
N GLU A 117 -10.06 13.53 -11.96
CA GLU A 117 -9.69 14.89 -12.42
C GLU A 117 -10.05 16.00 -11.41
N ARG A 118 -10.93 15.73 -10.45
CA ARG A 118 -11.27 16.64 -9.34
C ARG A 118 -10.38 16.42 -8.12
N CYS A 119 -9.33 15.61 -8.24
CA CYS A 119 -8.42 15.20 -7.16
C CYS A 119 -9.12 14.44 -6.02
N GLU A 120 -10.29 13.88 -6.27
CA GLU A 120 -11.05 13.09 -5.31
C GLU A 120 -10.71 11.61 -5.47
N PHE A 121 -10.68 10.86 -4.37
CA PHE A 121 -10.43 9.43 -4.43
C PHE A 121 -11.55 8.72 -5.22
N ASP A 122 -11.17 8.02 -6.28
CA ASP A 122 -12.08 7.49 -7.30
C ASP A 122 -12.30 5.98 -7.17
N ARG A 123 -11.22 5.23 -6.95
CA ARG A 123 -11.28 3.78 -6.74
C ARG A 123 -9.94 3.23 -6.27
N LEU A 124 -9.95 1.98 -5.83
CA LEU A 124 -8.74 1.19 -5.69
C LEU A 124 -8.83 -0.15 -6.42
N THR A 125 -7.67 -0.73 -6.69
CA THR A 125 -7.53 -2.14 -7.09
C THR A 125 -6.74 -2.88 -6.03
N LEU A 126 -7.38 -3.81 -5.32
CA LEU A 126 -6.77 -4.72 -4.37
C LEU A 126 -6.30 -5.97 -5.11
N ILE A 127 -5.02 -6.28 -5.01
CA ILE A 127 -4.40 -7.39 -5.73
C ILE A 127 -3.79 -8.34 -4.70
N ARG A 128 -4.43 -9.49 -4.53
CA ARG A 128 -4.07 -10.50 -3.53
C ARG A 128 -3.43 -11.67 -4.26
N GLU A 129 -2.14 -11.87 -4.05
CA GLU A 129 -1.36 -12.83 -4.82
C GLU A 129 -0.60 -13.81 -3.92
N LYS A 130 -0.47 -15.04 -4.39
CA LYS A 130 0.36 -16.09 -3.81
C LYS A 130 1.24 -16.73 -4.86
N LEU A 131 2.36 -17.31 -4.47
CA LEU A 131 3.16 -18.13 -5.39
C LEU A 131 2.34 -19.31 -5.92
N ALA A 132 2.54 -19.69 -7.18
CA ALA A 132 1.72 -20.68 -7.90
C ALA A 132 1.58 -22.03 -7.17
N ASP A 133 2.64 -22.48 -6.51
CA ASP A 133 2.67 -23.77 -5.79
C ASP A 133 2.38 -23.62 -4.28
N SER A 134 2.01 -22.41 -3.84
CA SER A 134 1.75 -22.12 -2.43
C SER A 134 0.30 -22.43 -2.02
N SER A 135 0.16 -23.01 -0.83
CA SER A 135 -1.10 -23.20 -0.12
C SER A 135 -1.40 -22.08 0.89
N SER A 136 -0.56 -21.03 0.96
CA SER A 136 -0.69 -19.96 1.95
C SER A 136 -2.06 -19.25 1.84
N PRO A 137 -2.92 -19.33 2.88
CA PRO A 137 -4.31 -18.88 2.81
C PRO A 137 -4.43 -17.37 2.91
N GLU A 138 -5.45 -16.79 2.26
CA GLU A 138 -5.82 -15.39 2.50
C GLU A 138 -6.14 -15.15 3.97
N ARG A 139 -5.86 -13.94 4.42
CA ARG A 139 -6.17 -13.50 5.77
C ARG A 139 -7.62 -13.05 5.85
N PRO A 140 -8.20 -13.05 7.05
CA PRO A 140 -9.55 -12.52 7.24
C PRO A 140 -9.64 -11.05 6.79
N MET A 141 -10.87 -10.63 6.54
CA MET A 141 -11.21 -9.22 6.41
C MET A 141 -10.70 -8.41 7.60
N LEU A 142 -10.12 -7.24 7.34
CA LEU A 142 -9.66 -6.36 8.40
C LEU A 142 -10.84 -5.74 9.14
N THR A 143 -10.73 -5.68 10.47
CA THR A 143 -11.74 -5.11 11.37
C THR A 143 -11.09 -4.11 12.33
N VAL A 144 -11.91 -3.23 12.92
CA VAL A 144 -11.43 -2.25 13.92
C VAL A 144 -10.85 -2.99 15.12
N GLU A 145 -11.51 -4.05 15.56
CA GLU A 145 -11.18 -4.84 16.74
C GLU A 145 -9.77 -5.46 16.64
N GLN A 146 -9.36 -5.87 15.44
CA GLN A 146 -8.01 -6.37 15.20
C GLN A 146 -6.94 -5.28 15.39
N LEU A 147 -7.27 -4.03 15.08
CA LEU A 147 -6.35 -2.88 15.16
C LEU A 147 -6.24 -2.28 16.56
N LEU A 148 -7.26 -2.41 17.42
CA LEU A 148 -7.26 -1.85 18.77
C LEU A 148 -6.06 -2.33 19.61
N GLY A 149 -5.49 -1.44 20.41
CA GLY A 149 -4.35 -1.72 21.29
C GLY A 149 -3.10 -0.93 20.92
N GLN A 150 -1.97 -1.36 21.50
CA GLN A 150 -0.67 -0.73 21.30
C GLN A 150 0.16 -1.48 20.28
N TRP A 151 0.79 -0.74 19.39
CA TRP A 151 1.70 -1.26 18.37
C TRP A 151 3.04 -0.56 18.52
N ARG A 152 4.13 -1.32 18.42
CA ARG A 152 5.49 -0.79 18.48
C ARG A 152 6.32 -1.41 17.36
N GLY A 153 7.17 -0.61 16.74
CA GLY A 153 7.93 -1.08 15.60
C GLY A 153 9.02 -0.14 15.15
N GLN A 154 9.46 -0.37 13.93
CA GLN A 154 10.47 0.44 13.26
C GLN A 154 10.00 0.86 11.88
N ALA A 155 10.49 2.01 11.45
CA ALA A 155 10.28 2.54 10.12
C ALA A 155 11.61 2.88 9.45
N VAL A 156 11.68 2.66 8.13
CA VAL A 156 12.81 3.05 7.28
C VAL A 156 12.26 3.82 6.09
N THR A 157 12.79 5.02 5.86
CA THR A 157 12.44 5.85 4.71
C THR A 157 13.49 5.72 3.62
N THR A 158 13.06 5.40 2.41
CA THR A 158 13.89 5.42 1.19
C THR A 158 13.56 6.67 0.40
N GLY A 159 14.54 7.57 0.25
CA GLY A 159 14.45 8.79 -0.54
C GLY A 159 14.63 8.54 -2.04
N ARG A 160 14.30 9.55 -2.85
CA ARG A 160 14.46 9.51 -4.32
C ARG A 160 15.90 9.44 -4.80
N ASP A 161 16.83 9.85 -3.95
CA ASP A 161 18.29 9.69 -4.11
C ASP A 161 18.78 8.28 -3.77
N PHE A 162 17.85 7.35 -3.48
CA PHE A 162 18.10 5.99 -3.01
C PHE A 162 18.76 5.91 -1.63
N TYR A 163 18.85 7.03 -0.93
CA TYR A 163 19.28 7.04 0.46
C TYR A 163 18.24 6.34 1.33
N ASN A 164 18.70 5.48 2.24
CA ASN A 164 17.87 4.89 3.27
C ASN A 164 18.17 5.58 4.59
N SER A 165 17.14 6.09 5.25
CA SER A 165 17.28 6.61 6.61
C SER A 165 17.76 5.50 7.57
N PRO A 166 18.43 5.86 8.67
CA PRO A 166 18.47 4.97 9.82
C PRO A 166 17.06 4.54 10.21
N ALA A 167 16.93 3.32 10.74
CA ALA A 167 15.66 2.87 11.30
C ALA A 167 15.28 3.74 12.50
N TYR A 168 14.03 4.19 12.57
CA TYR A 168 13.51 4.97 13.69
C TYR A 168 12.27 4.30 14.29
N SER A 169 12.09 4.50 15.58
CA SER A 169 11.01 3.89 16.34
C SER A 169 9.65 4.45 15.93
N THR A 170 8.66 3.56 15.94
CA THR A 170 7.25 3.90 15.77
C THR A 170 6.45 3.32 16.93
N HIS A 171 5.42 4.06 17.33
CA HIS A 171 4.45 3.60 18.33
C HIS A 171 3.05 4.07 17.92
N VAL A 172 2.06 3.19 18.03
CA VAL A 172 0.67 3.53 17.73
C VAL A 172 -0.24 3.01 18.82
N SER A 173 -0.97 3.91 19.47
CA SER A 173 -2.11 3.58 20.32
C SER A 173 -3.39 3.74 19.53
N ILE A 174 -4.24 2.72 19.51
CA ILE A 174 -5.58 2.79 18.92
C ILE A 174 -6.59 2.35 19.96
N GLU A 175 -7.47 3.27 20.33
CA GLU A 175 -8.48 3.07 21.37
C GLU A 175 -9.88 3.36 20.82
N ARG A 176 -10.86 2.58 21.24
CA ARG A 176 -12.26 2.80 20.90
C ARG A 176 -12.82 3.89 21.81
N GLN A 177 -13.52 4.87 21.23
CA GLN A 177 -14.22 5.94 21.94
C GLN A 177 -15.73 5.80 21.72
N GLY A 178 -16.38 5.08 22.63
CA GLY A 178 -17.79 4.71 22.46
C GLY A 178 -18.01 3.80 21.24
N ASP A 179 -19.24 3.79 20.71
CA ASP A 179 -19.61 2.82 19.67
C ASP A 179 -19.16 3.22 18.26
N ASN A 180 -19.02 4.52 18.00
CA ASN A 180 -18.89 5.06 16.65
C ASN A 180 -17.59 5.81 16.39
N TYR A 181 -16.67 5.88 17.36
CA TYR A 181 -15.42 6.60 17.20
C TYR A 181 -14.22 5.78 17.67
N LEU A 182 -13.06 6.11 17.11
CA LEU A 182 -11.76 5.70 17.61
C LEU A 182 -10.88 6.93 17.87
N SER A 183 -9.92 6.77 18.75
CA SER A 183 -8.80 7.67 18.95
C SER A 183 -7.53 6.95 18.56
N GLN A 184 -6.67 7.66 17.83
CA GLN A 184 -5.38 7.17 17.40
C GLN A 184 -4.30 8.16 17.81
N THR A 185 -3.27 7.65 18.46
CA THR A 185 -2.01 8.37 18.70
C THR A 185 -0.90 7.65 17.96
N LEU A 186 -0.26 8.33 17.02
CA LEU A 186 0.87 7.84 16.22
C LEU A 186 2.13 8.64 16.58
N THR A 187 3.17 7.94 16.99
CA THR A 187 4.51 8.50 17.24
C THR A 187 5.49 7.92 16.22
N PHE A 188 6.29 8.77 15.59
CA PHE A 188 7.32 8.39 14.61
C PHE A 188 8.52 9.33 14.72
N GLY A 189 9.67 8.77 15.11
CA GLY A 189 10.80 9.62 15.54
C GLY A 189 10.38 10.53 16.69
N ASP A 190 10.65 11.83 16.57
CA ASP A 190 10.30 12.84 17.58
C ASP A 190 8.91 13.46 17.38
N ASN A 191 8.16 13.02 16.36
CA ASN A 191 6.84 13.57 16.04
C ASN A 191 5.74 12.71 16.65
N GLN A 192 4.66 13.36 17.06
CA GLN A 192 3.45 12.72 17.54
C GLN A 192 2.21 13.37 16.92
N ILE A 193 1.27 12.55 16.48
CA ILE A 193 -0.02 12.97 15.94
C ILE A 193 -1.11 12.25 16.73
N THR A 194 -2.03 13.02 17.29
CA THR A 194 -3.26 12.49 17.91
C THR A 194 -4.44 12.88 17.05
N SER A 195 -5.31 11.93 16.74
CA SER A 195 -6.46 12.13 15.87
C SER A 195 -7.63 11.25 16.31
N SER A 196 -8.83 11.63 15.89
CA SER A 196 -10.04 10.82 16.07
C SER A 196 -10.66 10.53 14.73
N ALA A 197 -11.21 9.32 14.58
CA ALA A 197 -11.94 8.92 13.41
C ALA A 197 -13.33 8.40 13.76
N ARG A 198 -14.30 8.79 12.92
CA ARG A 198 -15.64 8.21 12.93
C ARG A 198 -15.61 6.87 12.21
N ILE A 199 -16.23 5.87 12.80
CA ILE A 199 -16.39 4.53 12.23
C ILE A 199 -17.66 4.54 11.39
N GLU A 200 -17.53 4.22 10.09
CA GLU A 200 -18.64 4.16 9.14
C GLU A 200 -18.54 2.85 8.33
N GLY A 201 -19.12 1.78 8.87
CA GLY A 201 -19.00 0.44 8.30
C GLY A 201 -17.53 0.00 8.25
N GLN A 202 -16.99 -0.17 7.05
CA GLN A 202 -15.60 -0.55 6.80
C GLN A 202 -14.65 0.64 6.65
N ARG A 203 -15.12 1.87 6.94
CA ARG A 203 -14.34 3.10 6.82
C ARG A 203 -14.06 3.72 8.18
N LEU A 204 -12.84 4.24 8.32
CA LEU A 204 -12.46 5.15 9.38
C LEU A 204 -12.26 6.54 8.77
N LEU A 205 -13.08 7.51 9.18
CA LEU A 205 -13.08 8.86 8.62
C LEU A 205 -12.43 9.84 9.60
N PHE A 206 -11.29 10.40 9.20
CA PHE A 206 -10.58 11.43 9.97
C PHE A 206 -10.89 12.80 9.36
N GLU A 207 -11.92 13.44 9.90
CA GLU A 207 -12.52 14.65 9.31
C GLU A 207 -11.94 15.94 9.93
N ASN A 208 -11.29 15.84 11.09
CA ASN A 208 -10.74 16.97 11.85
C ASN A 208 -9.35 17.38 11.34
N SER A 209 -9.23 17.66 10.04
CA SER A 209 -7.99 18.08 9.37
C SER A 209 -8.33 18.96 8.16
N PRO A 210 -7.49 19.94 7.78
CA PRO A 210 -7.64 20.67 6.52
C PRO A 210 -7.65 19.77 5.28
N MET A 211 -7.11 18.57 5.41
CA MET A 211 -7.16 17.52 4.40
C MET A 211 -7.69 16.24 5.05
N PRO A 212 -9.03 16.05 5.05
CA PRO A 212 -9.64 14.84 5.58
C PRO A 212 -9.13 13.59 4.88
N ILE A 213 -8.90 12.54 5.66
CA ILE A 213 -8.47 11.23 5.15
C ILE A 213 -9.52 10.17 5.50
N GLN A 214 -9.47 9.07 4.76
CA GLN A 214 -10.17 7.83 5.11
C GLN A 214 -9.20 6.67 5.17
N ILE A 215 -9.50 5.70 6.02
CA ILE A 215 -8.89 4.37 5.99
C ILE A 215 -9.99 3.35 5.69
N LEU A 216 -9.86 2.67 4.56
CA LEU A 216 -10.69 1.51 4.22
C LEU A 216 -10.10 0.26 4.87
N LEU A 217 -10.95 -0.54 5.51
CA LEU A 217 -10.64 -1.87 6.01
C LEU A 217 -11.05 -2.89 4.94
N LEU A 218 -10.10 -3.69 4.48
CA LEU A 218 -10.24 -4.50 3.26
C LEU A 218 -10.01 -6.00 3.53
N PRO A 219 -10.41 -6.88 2.58
CA PRO A 219 -10.04 -8.29 2.60
C PRO A 219 -8.53 -8.53 2.71
N ASP A 220 -8.14 -9.75 3.12
CA ASP A 220 -6.74 -10.16 3.29
C ASP A 220 -5.95 -9.31 4.31
N GLY A 221 -6.62 -8.82 5.36
CA GLY A 221 -6.01 -8.00 6.41
C GLY A 221 -5.51 -6.64 5.92
N ALA A 222 -5.95 -6.20 4.74
CA ALA A 222 -5.45 -4.99 4.10
C ALA A 222 -6.12 -3.73 4.62
N SER A 223 -5.40 -2.60 4.57
CA SER A 223 -5.97 -1.27 4.74
C SER A 223 -5.48 -0.31 3.67
N CYS A 224 -6.32 0.67 3.33
CA CYS A 224 -6.02 1.69 2.34
C CYS A 224 -6.32 3.08 2.91
N ASN A 225 -5.26 3.85 3.18
CA ASN A 225 -5.32 5.22 3.70
C ASN A 225 -5.12 6.22 2.56
N THR A 226 -6.11 7.08 2.36
CA THR A 226 -6.12 8.11 1.30
C THR A 226 -6.74 9.41 1.80
N PRO A 227 -6.27 10.59 1.36
CA PRO A 227 -7.08 11.80 1.38
C PRO A 227 -8.41 11.57 0.68
N LEU A 228 -9.50 12.14 1.20
CA LEU A 228 -10.78 12.17 0.48
C LEU A 228 -10.65 12.99 -0.81
N LYS A 229 -9.89 14.07 -0.72
CA LYS A 229 -9.51 14.95 -1.83
C LYS A 229 -8.12 15.51 -1.58
N ILE A 230 -7.28 15.49 -2.61
CA ILE A 230 -5.94 16.07 -2.54
C ILE A 230 -6.06 17.58 -2.86
N THR A 231 -5.56 18.40 -1.94
CA THR A 231 -5.56 19.86 -2.08
C THR A 231 -4.13 20.34 -2.34
N ALA A 232 -3.93 21.12 -3.39
CA ALA A 232 -2.64 21.73 -3.69
C ALA A 232 -2.15 22.62 -2.54
N GLY A 233 -0.83 22.69 -2.33
CA GLY A 233 -0.23 23.49 -1.26
C GLY A 233 -0.15 22.78 0.10
N HIS A 234 -0.64 21.55 0.22
CA HIS A 234 -0.56 20.76 1.45
C HIS A 234 0.28 19.50 1.23
N PRO A 235 1.19 19.15 2.16
CA PRO A 235 1.84 17.85 2.12
C PRO A 235 0.80 16.77 2.39
N PHE A 236 0.97 15.62 1.74
CA PHE A 236 0.06 14.49 1.90
C PHE A 236 0.78 13.16 1.75
N VAL A 237 0.11 12.11 2.22
CA VAL A 237 0.58 10.75 2.07
C VAL A 237 -0.49 9.90 1.41
N LEU A 238 -0.03 8.89 0.69
CA LEU A 238 -0.81 7.74 0.28
C LEU A 238 -0.25 6.54 1.03
N GLU A 239 -1.09 5.76 1.70
CA GLU A 239 -0.62 4.68 2.57
C GLU A 239 -1.45 3.42 2.41
N VAL A 240 -0.78 2.27 2.54
CA VAL A 240 -1.42 0.96 2.61
C VAL A 240 -0.91 0.21 3.84
N GLY A 241 -1.76 -0.61 4.43
CA GLY A 241 -1.41 -1.49 5.53
C GLY A 241 -1.72 -2.95 5.23
N TRP A 242 -1.00 -3.85 5.89
CA TRP A 242 -1.26 -5.27 5.86
C TRP A 242 -1.07 -5.88 7.25
N LEU A 243 -2.16 -6.34 7.85
CA LEU A 243 -2.15 -7.11 9.08
C LEU A 243 -1.72 -8.54 8.74
N LEU A 244 -0.44 -8.86 8.98
CA LEU A 244 0.18 -10.15 8.64
C LEU A 244 -0.25 -11.27 9.59
N SER A 245 -0.51 -10.93 10.85
CA SER A 245 -1.03 -11.80 11.89
C SER A 245 -1.79 -10.94 12.91
N PRO A 246 -2.50 -11.52 13.89
CA PRO A 246 -3.15 -10.74 14.95
C PRO A 246 -2.21 -9.79 15.72
N THR A 247 -0.89 -10.04 15.66
CA THR A 247 0.13 -9.29 16.40
C THR A 247 1.20 -8.67 15.52
N GLN A 248 1.12 -8.78 14.18
CA GLN A 248 2.14 -8.23 13.29
C GLN A 248 1.49 -7.52 12.11
N ARG A 249 1.95 -6.31 11.80
CA ARG A 249 1.51 -5.57 10.62
C ARG A 249 2.65 -4.83 9.93
N GLN A 250 2.44 -4.55 8.66
CA GLN A 250 3.28 -3.66 7.87
C GLN A 250 2.45 -2.50 7.33
N ARG A 251 3.08 -1.34 7.18
CA ARG A 251 2.50 -0.18 6.49
C ARG A 251 3.52 0.35 5.49
N LEU A 252 3.06 0.75 4.31
CA LEU A 252 3.89 1.37 3.30
C LEU A 252 3.28 2.72 2.92
N ILE A 253 4.08 3.75 3.10
CA ILE A 253 3.67 5.15 2.98
C ILE A 253 4.43 5.77 1.82
N ARG A 254 3.74 6.46 0.92
CA ARG A 254 4.32 7.27 -0.15
C ARG A 254 4.02 8.74 0.13
N SER A 255 5.06 9.55 0.27
CA SER A 255 4.94 10.92 0.80
C SER A 255 5.14 11.99 -0.27
N TYR A 256 4.32 13.03 -0.23
CA TYR A 256 4.38 14.20 -1.10
C TYR A 256 4.52 15.48 -0.27
N ASN A 257 5.39 16.39 -0.69
CA ASN A 257 5.56 17.68 -0.01
C ASN A 257 4.45 18.68 -0.41
N GLU A 258 4.49 19.88 0.17
CA GLU A 258 3.53 20.97 -0.11
C GLU A 258 3.48 21.42 -1.58
N LYS A 259 4.55 21.18 -2.34
CA LYS A 259 4.64 21.44 -3.78
C LYS A 259 4.09 20.29 -4.63
N GLY A 260 3.58 19.23 -3.99
CA GLY A 260 3.12 18.02 -4.66
C GLY A 260 4.26 17.15 -5.18
N GLU A 261 5.51 17.36 -4.77
CA GLU A 261 6.64 16.54 -5.20
C GLU A 261 6.73 15.29 -4.34
N TRP A 262 6.85 14.13 -4.97
CA TRP A 262 7.13 12.89 -4.26
C TRP A 262 8.51 12.98 -3.59
N THR A 263 8.60 12.58 -2.32
CA THR A 263 9.83 12.65 -1.52
C THR A 263 10.45 11.27 -1.27
N GLY A 264 9.65 10.22 -1.19
CA GLY A 264 10.12 8.86 -0.96
C GLY A 264 9.04 7.90 -0.49
N ILE A 265 9.46 6.72 -0.03
CA ILE A 265 8.59 5.74 0.61
C ILE A 265 9.08 5.42 2.02
N THR A 266 8.16 5.11 2.93
CA THR A 266 8.47 4.64 4.29
C THR A 266 7.82 3.28 4.50
N LEU A 267 8.64 2.26 4.75
CA LEU A 267 8.16 0.95 5.20
C LEU A 267 8.18 0.95 6.73
N VAL A 268 7.02 0.68 7.33
CA VAL A 268 6.84 0.49 8.76
C VAL A 268 6.54 -0.98 9.03
N THR A 269 7.20 -1.57 10.03
CA THR A 269 6.88 -2.91 10.55
C THR A 269 6.65 -2.80 12.05
N GLU A 270 5.47 -3.24 12.48
CA GLU A 270 4.99 -3.08 13.86
C GLU A 270 4.48 -4.41 14.41
N GLU A 271 4.75 -4.61 15.69
CA GLU A 271 4.21 -5.70 16.49
C GLU A 271 3.24 -5.13 17.53
N LYS A 272 2.20 -5.90 17.82
CA LYS A 272 1.23 -5.58 18.86
C LYS A 272 1.84 -5.91 20.22
N GLU A 273 1.81 -4.97 21.14
CA GLU A 273 2.28 -5.23 22.51
C GLU A 273 1.26 -6.18 23.18
N ASN A 274 1.77 -7.29 23.71
CA ASN A 274 0.96 -8.18 24.54
C ASN A 274 0.84 -7.57 25.93
N TYR A 275 -0.38 -7.49 26.45
CA TYR A 275 -0.66 -7.17 27.85
C TYR A 275 -0.57 -8.43 28.71
#